data_AF-A0A7C4E0L0-F1
#
_entry.id   AF-A0A7C4E0L0-F1
#
_cell.length_a   1.000
_cell.length_b   1.000
_cell.length_c   1.000
_cell.angle_alpha   90.00
_cell.angle_beta   90.00
_cell.angle_gamma   90.00
#
_symmetry.space_group_name_H-M   'P 1'
#
loop_
_entity.id
_entity.type
_entity.pdbx_description
1 polymer ?
#
loop_
_entity_poly.entity_id
_entity_poly.type
_entity_poly.pdbx_seq_one_letter_code
_entity_poly.pdbx_strand_id
1 'polypeptide(L)'
;MEDYRLKLEDKIYWGRALGGCILGFLTEYLNLYRFGSIFAVFLAISIYIATVIILRVLLDSESITRLGRKLYLNGSGTFFALWILTWIFIHNLMVS
;
A
#
# COMPACT_ATOMS: atom_id res chain seq x y z
N MET A 1 7.78 -19.32 18.28
CA MET A 1 8.34 -18.85 17.00
C MET A 1 7.24 -18.44 16.01
N GLU A 2 6.11 -19.17 15.94
CA GLU A 2 4.90 -18.81 15.17
C GLU A 2 4.40 -17.37 15.42
N ASP A 3 4.31 -16.98 16.69
CA ASP A 3 3.74 -15.70 17.13
C ASP A 3 4.53 -14.47 16.63
N TYR A 4 5.85 -14.57 16.52
CA TYR A 4 6.67 -13.48 15.97
C TYR A 4 6.41 -13.25 14.49
N ARG A 5 6.24 -14.34 13.73
CA ARG A 5 5.93 -14.27 12.30
C ARG A 5 4.56 -13.64 12.06
N LEU A 6 3.55 -14.05 12.82
CA LEU A 6 2.20 -13.49 12.73
C LEU A 6 2.20 -11.99 13.01
N LYS A 7 2.89 -11.54 14.07
CA LYS A 7 3.04 -10.11 14.38
C LYS A 7 3.71 -9.32 13.26
N LEU A 8 4.67 -9.91 12.56
CA LEU A 8 5.37 -9.25 11.46
C LEU A 8 4.48 -9.16 10.20
N GLU A 9 3.76 -10.23 9.88
CA GLU A 9 2.78 -10.25 8.80
C GLU A 9 1.67 -9.22 9.04
N ASP A 10 1.15 -9.12 10.27
CA ASP A 10 0.14 -8.10 10.66
C ASP A 10 0.67 -6.68 10.52
N LYS A 11 1.91 -6.41 10.96
CA LYS A 11 2.53 -5.08 10.81
C LYS A 11 2.63 -4.67 9.33
N ILE A 12 3.03 -5.60 8.46
CA ILE A 12 3.11 -5.35 7.01
C ILE A 12 1.70 -5.10 6.44
N TYR A 13 0.72 -5.90 6.86
CA TYR A 13 -0.68 -5.74 6.44
C TYR A 13 -1.22 -4.35 6.81
N TRP A 14 -1.10 -3.95 8.08
CA TRP A 14 -1.56 -2.65 8.55
C TRP A 14 -0.78 -1.48 7.94
N GLY A 15 0.53 -1.63 7.73
CA GLY A 15 1.34 -0.62 7.04
C GLY A 15 0.88 -0.40 5.59
N ARG A 16 0.53 -1.48 4.89
CA ARG A 16 -0.06 -1.41 3.54
C ARG A 16 -1.47 -0.85 3.54
N ALA A 17 -2.27 -1.20 4.53
CA ALA A 17 -3.62 -0.63 4.67
C ALA A 17 -3.56 0.90 4.81
N LEU A 18 -2.73 1.39 5.74
CA LEU A 18 -2.48 2.82 5.93
C LEU A 18 -1.93 3.47 4.66
N GLY A 19 -0.95 2.83 4.01
CA GLY A 19 -0.36 3.31 2.75
C GLY A 19 -1.39 3.47 1.64
N GLY A 20 -2.33 2.54 1.52
CA GLY A 20 -3.45 2.62 0.57
C GLY A 20 -4.33 3.84 0.85
N CYS A 21 -4.74 4.03 2.10
CA CYS A 21 -5.55 5.20 2.50
C CYS A 21 -4.83 6.53 2.21
N ILE A 22 -3.55 6.65 2.60
CA ILE A 22 -2.74 7.85 2.35
C ILE A 22 -2.65 8.12 0.85
N LEU A 23 -2.35 7.10 0.04
CA LEU A 23 -2.27 7.26 -1.39
C LEU A 23 -3.62 7.68 -2.01
N GLY A 24 -4.73 7.14 -1.51
CA GLY A 24 -6.07 7.48 -2.02
C GLY A 24 -6.40 8.94 -1.78
N PHE A 25 -6.13 9.42 -0.56
CA PHE A 25 -6.23 10.83 -0.22
C PHE A 25 -5.32 11.70 -1.11
N LEU A 26 -4.04 11.33 -1.28
CA LEU A 26 -3.10 12.09 -2.12
C LEU A 26 -3.50 12.12 -3.59
N THR A 27 -4.09 11.03 -4.10
CA THR A 27 -4.57 10.93 -5.47
C THR A 27 -5.63 11.99 -5.76
N GLU A 28 -6.56 12.19 -4.82
CA GLU A 28 -7.58 13.22 -4.92
C GLU A 28 -7.03 14.62 -4.65
N TYR A 29 -6.32 14.80 -3.54
CA TYR A 29 -5.79 16.10 -3.11
C TYR A 29 -4.89 16.74 -4.18
N LEU A 30 -4.03 15.95 -4.83
CA LEU A 30 -3.16 16.41 -5.92
C LEU A 30 -3.82 16.34 -7.30
N ASN A 31 -5.08 15.91 -7.38
CA ASN A 31 -5.84 15.74 -8.62
C ASN A 31 -5.09 14.89 -9.67
N LEU A 32 -4.43 13.81 -9.24
CA LEU A 32 -3.56 13.00 -10.11
C LEU A 32 -4.32 12.34 -11.26
N TYR A 33 -5.63 12.15 -11.09
CA TYR A 33 -6.52 11.64 -12.13
C TYR A 33 -6.67 12.58 -13.33
N ARG A 34 -6.36 13.88 -13.19
CA ARG A 34 -6.37 14.83 -14.33
C ARG A 34 -5.35 14.47 -15.41
N PHE A 35 -4.27 13.78 -15.05
CA PHE A 35 -3.29 13.24 -15.99
C PHE A 35 -3.74 11.91 -16.64
N GLY A 36 -4.96 11.45 -16.30
CA GLY A 36 -5.58 10.22 -16.79
C GLY A 36 -5.61 9.12 -15.71
N SER A 37 -6.72 8.38 -15.63
CA SER A 37 -6.89 7.32 -14.62
C SER A 37 -5.84 6.21 -14.73
N ILE A 38 -5.34 5.94 -15.95
CA ILE A 38 -4.26 4.98 -16.19
C ILE A 38 -2.96 5.43 -15.52
N PHE A 39 -2.65 6.74 -15.55
CA PHE A 39 -1.47 7.29 -14.89
C PHE A 39 -1.54 7.07 -13.38
N ALA A 40 -2.70 7.31 -12.76
CA ALA A 40 -2.92 7.06 -11.33
C ALA A 40 -2.70 5.57 -10.96
N VAL A 41 -3.12 4.64 -11.82
CA VAL A 41 -2.86 3.20 -11.62
C VAL A 41 -1.37 2.88 -11.68
N PHE A 42 -0.65 3.37 -12.69
CA PHE A 42 0.80 3.16 -12.77
C PHE A 42 1.51 3.74 -11.55
N LEU A 43 1.13 4.94 -11.12
CA LEU A 43 1.70 5.56 -9.92
C LEU A 43 1.43 4.71 -8.67
N ALA A 44 0.23 4.18 -8.49
CA ALA A 44 -0.10 3.31 -7.36
C ALA A 44 0.74 2.03 -7.35
N ILE A 45 0.96 1.43 -8.53
CA ILE A 45 1.85 0.26 -8.67
C ILE A 45 3.30 0.65 -8.32
N SER A 46 3.80 1.77 -8.83
CA SER A 46 5.16 2.25 -8.53
C SER A 46 5.36 2.53 -7.04
N ILE A 47 4.39 3.17 -6.38
CA ILE A 47 4.43 3.43 -4.94
C ILE A 47 4.38 2.13 -4.17
N TYR A 48 3.53 1.18 -4.56
CA TYR A 48 3.49 -0.14 -3.94
C TYR A 48 4.85 -0.84 -4.03
N ILE A 49 5.49 -0.86 -5.20
CA ILE A 49 6.83 -1.42 -5.38
C ILE A 49 7.85 -0.71 -4.47
N ALA A 50 7.78 0.63 -4.39
CA ALA A 50 8.64 1.40 -3.49
C ALA A 50 8.46 0.98 -2.03
N THR A 51 7.23 0.73 -1.55
CA THR A 51 7.01 0.24 -0.18
C THR A 51 7.69 -1.12 0.07
N VAL A 52 7.68 -2.02 -0.92
CA VAL A 52 8.36 -3.31 -0.83
C VAL A 52 9.88 -3.15 -0.74
N ILE A 53 10.44 -2.24 -1.55
CA ILE A 53 11.88 -1.94 -1.54
C ILE A 53 12.28 -1.35 -0.18
N ILE A 54 11.51 -0.39 0.33
CA ILE A 54 11.75 0.22 1.65
C ILE A 54 11.68 -0.84 2.76
N LEU A 55 10.67 -1.73 2.74
CA LEU A 55 10.56 -2.82 3.70
C LEU A 55 11.77 -3.76 3.65
N ARG A 56 12.29 -4.06 2.46
CA ARG A 56 13.52 -4.87 2.32
C ARG A 56 14.77 -4.19 2.90
N VAL A 57 14.83 -2.86 2.88
CA VAL A 57 15.96 -2.11 3.46
C VAL A 57 15.83 -2.00 4.97
N LEU A 58 14.60 -1.89 5.49
CA LEU A 58 14.33 -1.73 6.93
C LEU A 58 14.30 -3.05 7.71
N LEU A 59 13.97 -4.17 7.06
CA LEU A 59 13.91 -5.49 7.69
C LEU A 59 15.26 -6.18 7.67
N ASP A 60 15.58 -6.86 8.76
CA ASP A 60 16.79 -7.68 8.84
C ASP A 60 16.69 -8.94 7.94
N SER A 61 17.84 -9.45 7.51
CA SER A 61 18.02 -10.61 6.62
C SER A 61 17.23 -11.85 7.08
N GLU A 62 17.18 -12.12 8.38
CA GLU A 62 16.41 -13.22 8.97
C GLU A 62 14.90 -13.03 8.76
N SER A 63 14.41 -11.80 8.92
CA SER A 63 12.99 -11.46 8.73
C SER A 63 12.59 -11.58 7.26
N ILE A 64 13.44 -11.12 6.34
CA ILE A 64 13.22 -11.25 4.89
C ILE A 64 13.12 -12.71 4.48
N THR A 65 14.03 -13.55 4.99
CA THR A 65 14.08 -14.99 4.68
C THR A 65 12.84 -15.71 5.20
N ARG A 66 12.37 -15.35 6.41
CA ARG A 66 11.14 -15.91 7.02
C ARG A 66 9.87 -15.50 6.28
N LEU A 67 9.79 -14.27 5.80
CA LEU A 67 8.62 -13.76 5.06
C LEU A 67 8.56 -14.29 3.63
N GLY A 68 9.71 -14.41 2.95
CA GLY A 68 9.78 -14.91 1.58
C GLY A 68 8.78 -14.22 0.65
N ARG A 69 7.95 -15.01 -0.05
CA ARG A 69 6.92 -14.49 -0.97
C ARG A 69 5.84 -13.64 -0.28
N LYS A 70 5.58 -13.88 1.01
CA LYS A 70 4.58 -13.11 1.77
C LYS A 70 4.99 -11.66 1.96
N LEU A 71 6.29 -11.33 1.97
CA LEU A 71 6.74 -9.94 1.98
C LEU A 71 6.17 -9.15 0.78
N TYR A 72 5.99 -9.82 -0.37
CA TYR A 72 5.49 -9.21 -1.60
C TYR A 72 3.98 -9.23 -1.72
N LEU A 73 3.32 -10.30 -1.25
CA LEU A 73 1.89 -10.51 -1.48
C LEU A 73 1.01 -10.09 -0.30
N ASN A 74 1.52 -10.10 0.94
CA ASN A 74 0.68 -9.95 2.11
C ASN A 74 0.10 -8.53 2.24
N GLY A 75 -1.22 -8.35 2.12
CA GLY A 75 -1.84 -7.03 2.14
C GLY A 75 -1.72 -6.24 0.83
N SER A 76 -1.31 -6.86 -0.29
CA SER A 76 -1.30 -6.20 -1.61
C SER A 76 -2.71 -5.81 -2.05
N GLY A 77 -3.65 -6.76 -1.98
CA GLY A 77 -5.06 -6.51 -2.31
C GLY A 77 -5.66 -5.43 -1.40
N THR A 78 -5.34 -5.47 -0.11
CA THR A 78 -5.78 -4.46 0.86
C THR A 78 -5.26 -3.06 0.51
N PHE A 79 -3.99 -2.94 0.12
CA PHE A 79 -3.42 -1.65 -0.32
C PHE A 79 -4.22 -1.07 -1.49
N PHE A 80 -4.42 -1.84 -2.57
CA PHE A 80 -5.12 -1.35 -3.76
C PHE A 80 -6.60 -1.10 -3.51
N ALA A 81 -7.26 -1.98 -2.74
CA ALA A 81 -8.66 -1.82 -2.38
C ALA A 81 -8.88 -0.54 -1.56
N LEU A 82 -8.07 -0.32 -0.51
CA LEU A 82 -8.18 0.88 0.32
C LEU A 82 -7.77 2.14 -0.43
N TRP A 83 -6.79 2.06 -1.34
CA TRP A 83 -6.46 3.16 -2.24
C TRP A 83 -7.68 3.61 -3.06
N ILE A 84 -8.34 2.67 -3.76
CA ILE A 84 -9.52 2.96 -4.58
C ILE A 84 -10.68 3.46 -3.71
N LEU A 85 -10.98 2.77 -2.61
CA LEU A 85 -12.09 3.14 -1.72
C LEU A 85 -11.88 4.53 -1.13
N THR A 86 -10.68 4.82 -0.64
CA THR A 86 -10.37 6.13 -0.06
C THR A 86 -10.41 7.22 -1.12
N TRP A 87 -9.86 6.96 -2.31
CA TRP A 87 -9.93 7.92 -3.41
C TRP A 87 -11.39 8.26 -3.77
N ILE A 88 -12.23 7.25 -4.02
CA ILE A 88 -13.66 7.46 -4.33
C ILE A 88 -14.34 8.22 -3.18
N PHE A 89 -14.10 7.83 -1.94
CA PHE A 89 -14.71 8.46 -0.78
C PHE A 89 -14.36 9.95 -0.66
N ILE A 90 -13.06 10.30 -0.75
CA ILE A 90 -12.61 11.69 -0.67
C ILE A 90 -13.09 12.50 -1.87
N HIS A 91 -13.10 11.92 -3.07
CA HIS A 91 -13.65 12.56 -4.27
C HIS A 91 -15.12 12.94 -4.05
N ASN A 92 -15.95 12.02 -3.54
CA ASN A 92 -17.34 12.30 -3.24
C ASN A 92 -17.51 13.37 -2.15
N LEU A 93 -16.63 13.41 -1.15
CA LEU A 93 -16.68 14.44 -0.10
C LEU A 93 -16.26 15.83 -0.59
N MET A 94 -15.33 15.93 -1.54
CA MET A 94 -14.82 17.21 -2.05
C MET A 94 -15.66 17.78 -3.20
N VAL A 95 -16.32 16.92 -3.97
CA VAL A 95 -17.19 17.32 -5.09
C VAL A 95 -18.60 17.67 -4.61
N SER A 96 -19.04 17.15 -3.46
CA SER A 96 -20.28 17.51 -2.78
C SER A 96 -20.20 18.87 -2.08
#